data_AF-A0A9W6JHV3-F1
#
_entry.id   AF-A0A9W6JHV3-F1
#
_cell.length_a   1.000
_cell.length_b   1.000
_cell.length_c   1.000
_cell.angle_alpha   90.00
_cell.angle_beta   90.00
_cell.angle_gamma   90.00
#
_symmetry.space_group_name_H-M   'P 1'
#
loop_
_entity.id
_entity.type
_entity.pdbx_description
1 polymer ?
#
loop_
_entity_poly.entity_id
_entity_poly.type
_entity_poly.pdbx_seq_one_letter_code
_entity_poly.pdbx_strand_id
1 'polypeptide(L)' 'MHAMSTILKLIAVIVIAAVGYWSWYASYGPNPEERVGAALTRWMPGPLKDWGCGHLNQRFGPRAPTECSPVAPRDGTPL' A
#
# COMPACT_ATOMS: atom_id res chain seq x y z
N MET A 1 -17.92 -16.59 25.55
CA MET A 1 -18.12 -15.18 25.15
C MET A 1 -16.86 -14.31 25.24
N HIS A 2 -15.93 -14.55 26.18
CA HIS A 2 -14.71 -13.72 26.32
C HIS A 2 -13.67 -13.98 25.23
N ALA A 3 -13.49 -15.26 24.83
CA ALA A 3 -12.57 -15.64 23.75
C ALA A 3 -12.88 -14.94 22.42
N MET A 4 -14.17 -14.79 22.07
CA MET A 4 -14.61 -14.09 20.86
C MET A 4 -14.18 -12.61 20.86
N SER A 5 -14.33 -11.92 22.01
CA SER A 5 -13.93 -10.52 22.16
C SER A 5 -12.41 -10.35 22.09
N THR A 6 -11.65 -11.26 22.69
CA THR A 6 -10.17 -11.24 22.63
C THR A 6 -9.67 -11.44 21.21
N ILE A 7 -10.25 -12.38 20.45
CA ILE A 7 -9.88 -12.63 19.05
C ILE A 7 -10.16 -11.38 18.20
N LEU A 8 -11.33 -10.76 18.36
CA LEU A 8 -11.67 -9.55 17.60
C LEU A 8 -10.69 -8.39 17.89
N LYS A 9 -10.30 -8.21 19.15
CA LYS A 9 -9.30 -7.19 19.54
C LYS A 9 -7.93 -7.47 18.91
N LEU A 10 -7.49 -8.72 18.91
CA LEU A 10 -6.22 -9.11 18.28
C LEU A 10 -6.23 -8.83 16.77
N ILE A 11 -7.33 -9.19 16.09
CA ILE A 11 -7.48 -8.89 14.67
C ILE A 11 -7.42 -7.38 14.42
N ALA A 12 -8.13 -6.57 15.24
CA ALA A 12 -8.10 -5.12 15.11
C ALA A 12 -6.68 -4.55 15.27
N VAL A 13 -5.91 -5.04 16.24
CA VAL A 13 -4.50 -4.62 16.43
C VAL A 13 -3.64 -4.96 15.21
N ILE A 14 -3.81 -6.16 14.64
CA ILE A 14 -3.06 -6.58 13.44
C ILE A 14 -3.41 -5.69 12.24
N VAL A 15 -4.69 -5.38 12.04
CA VAL A 15 -5.13 -4.50 10.94
C VAL A 15 -4.51 -3.11 11.09
N ILE A 16 -4.55 -2.53 12.30
CA ILE A 16 -3.96 -1.22 12.57
C ILE A 16 -2.46 -1.24 12.31
N ALA A 17 -1.75 -2.28 12.77
CA ALA A 17 -0.31 -2.43 12.53
C ALA A 17 0.01 -2.55 11.04
N ALA A 18 -0.77 -3.31 10.27
CA ALA A 18 -0.58 -3.48 8.83
C ALA A 18 -0.82 -2.16 8.07
N VAL A 19 -1.88 -1.42 8.40
CA VAL A 19 -2.17 -0.11 7.79
C VAL A 19 -1.10 0.92 8.17
N GLY A 20 -0.65 0.94 9.42
CA GLY A 20 0.43 1.82 9.89
C GLY A 20 1.77 1.53 9.23
N TYR A 21 2.12 0.25 9.07
CA TYR A 21 3.31 -0.15 8.32
C TYR A 21 3.21 0.27 6.85
N TRP A 22 2.06 0.02 6.22
CA TRP A 22 1.82 0.35 4.81
C TRP A 22 1.88 1.86 4.55
N SER A 23 1.31 2.69 5.44
CA SER A 23 1.37 4.15 5.29
C SER A 23 2.79 4.68 5.43
N TRP A 24 3.57 4.14 6.37
CA TRP A 24 5.01 4.43 6.46
C TRP A 24 5.75 4.00 5.18
N TYR A 25 5.45 2.82 4.65
CA TYR A 25 6.04 2.33 3.41
C TYR A 25 5.76 3.28 2.23
N ALA A 26 4.50 3.69 2.04
CA ALA A 26 4.11 4.58 0.94
C ALA A 26 4.87 5.93 0.99
N SER A 27 5.00 6.52 2.18
CA SER A 27 5.60 7.85 2.35
C SER A 27 7.12 7.85 2.55
N TYR A 28 7.68 6.82 3.20
CA TYR A 28 9.09 6.79 3.65
C TYR A 28 9.85 5.51 3.31
N GLY A 29 9.18 4.45 2.84
CA GLY A 29 9.82 3.18 2.51
C GLY A 29 10.99 3.35 1.53
N PRO A 30 12.15 2.69 1.75
CA PRO A 30 13.34 2.90 0.94
C PRO A 30 13.28 2.19 -0.42
N ASN A 31 12.54 1.08 -0.50
CA ASN A 31 12.47 0.21 -1.68
C ASN A 31 11.04 0.18 -2.22
N PRO A 32 10.84 0.37 -3.53
CA PRO A 32 9.51 0.41 -4.14
C PRO A 32 8.84 -0.96 -4.30
N GLU A 33 9.61 -2.06 -4.31
CA GLU A 33 9.06 -3.42 -4.46
C GLU A 33 9.31 -4.27 -3.21
N GLU A 34 9.28 -3.63 -2.04
CA GLU A 34 9.30 -4.36 -0.78
C GLU A 34 8.08 -5.29 -0.72
N ARG A 35 8.32 -6.59 -0.52
CA ARG A 35 7.32 -7.65 -0.70
C ARG A 35 6.07 -7.40 0.12
N VAL A 36 6.21 -6.94 1.37
CA VAL A 36 5.07 -6.75 2.27
C VAL A 36 4.31 -5.47 1.92
N GLY A 37 5.01 -4.34 1.75
CA GLY A 37 4.42 -3.05 1.42
C GLY A 37 3.68 -3.07 0.09
N ALA A 38 4.30 -3.63 -0.95
CA ALA A 38 3.68 -3.76 -2.28
C ALA A 38 2.46 -4.68 -2.24
N ALA A 39 2.54 -5.82 -1.53
CA ALA A 39 1.41 -6.73 -1.38
C ALA A 39 0.23 -6.08 -0.65
N LEU A 40 0.49 -5.32 0.43
CA LEU A 40 -0.54 -4.61 1.18
C LEU A 40 -1.29 -3.57 0.32
N THR A 41 -0.61 -2.94 -0.63
CA THR A 41 -1.25 -1.99 -1.56
C THR A 41 -2.37 -2.62 -2.39
N ARG A 42 -2.29 -3.93 -2.71
CA ARG A 42 -3.39 -4.66 -3.40
C ARG A 42 -4.66 -4.74 -2.56
N TRP A 43 -4.51 -4.74 -1.24
CA TRP A 43 -5.60 -4.90 -0.28
C TRP A 43 -6.18 -3.58 0.23
N MET A 44 -5.56 -2.45 -0.13
CA MET A 44 -6.07 -1.14 0.28
C MET A 44 -7.35 -0.78 -0.48
N PRO A 45 -8.34 -0.17 0.20
CA PRO A 45 -9.54 0.32 -0.47
C PRO A 45 -9.19 1.51 -1.38
N GLY A 46 -9.95 1.64 -2.48
CA GLY A 46 -9.64 2.54 -3.61
C GLY A 46 -9.03 3.89 -3.23
N PRO A 47 -9.69 4.74 -2.43
CA PRO A 47 -9.16 6.05 -2.09
C PRO A 47 -7.81 6.04 -1.36
N LEU A 48 -7.60 5.05 -0.47
CA LEU A 48 -6.32 4.88 0.20
C LEU A 48 -5.26 4.36 -0.76
N LYS A 49 -5.63 3.39 -1.60
CA LYS A 49 -4.73 2.87 -2.63
C LYS A 49 -4.24 3.98 -3.56
N ASP A 50 -5.14 4.84 -4.04
CA ASP A 50 -4.82 5.96 -4.93
C ASP A 50 -3.88 6.97 -4.26
N TRP A 51 -4.14 7.31 -2.98
CA TRP A 51 -3.26 8.15 -2.19
C TRP A 51 -1.85 7.55 -2.07
N GLY A 52 -1.76 6.27 -1.65
CA GLY A 52 -0.49 5.59 -1.46
C GLY A 52 0.30 5.43 -2.77
N CYS A 53 -0.39 5.10 -3.85
CA CYS A 53 0.19 5.03 -5.18
C CYS A 53 0.64 6.40 -5.69
N GLY A 54 -0.07 7.48 -5.37
CA GLY A 54 0.38 8.84 -5.62
C GLY A 54 1.73 9.15 -4.97
N HIS A 55 1.90 8.81 -3.68
CA HIS A 55 3.18 8.96 -2.98
C HIS A 55 4.30 8.12 -3.59
N LEU A 56 4.03 6.84 -3.88
CA LEU A 56 5.01 5.95 -4.46
C LEU A 56 5.44 6.38 -5.87
N ASN A 57 4.50 6.84 -6.69
CA ASN A 57 4.77 7.36 -8.04
C ASN A 57 5.59 8.66 -7.99
N GLN A 58 5.29 9.57 -7.06
CA GLN A 58 6.09 10.80 -6.87
C GLN A 58 7.54 10.50 -6.48
N ARG A 59 7.77 9.45 -5.70
CA ARG A 59 9.10 9.10 -5.16
C ARG A 59 9.93 8.26 -6.12
N PHE A 60 9.29 7.31 -6.82
CA PHE A 60 9.98 6.30 -7.61
C PHE A 60 9.70 6.36 -9.11
N GLY A 61 8.68 7.10 -9.53
CA GLY A 61 8.29 7.25 -10.93
C GLY A 61 8.10 5.88 -11.62
N PRO A 62 8.82 5.59 -12.73
CA PRO A 62 8.70 4.32 -13.44
C PRO A 62 9.12 3.07 -12.64
N ARG A 63 9.77 3.25 -11.48
CA ARG A 63 10.18 2.17 -10.58
C ARG A 63 9.19 1.95 -9.45
N ALA A 64 8.03 2.62 -9.46
CA ALA A 64 6.97 2.35 -8.49
C ALA A 64 6.47 0.90 -8.61
N PRO A 65 5.95 0.31 -7.52
CA PRO A 65 5.48 -1.07 -7.54
C PRO A 65 4.39 -1.26 -8.59
N THR A 66 4.36 -2.44 -9.22
CA THR A 66 3.39 -2.83 -10.27
C THR A 66 1.93 -2.59 -9.89
N GLU A 67 1.62 -2.60 -8.59
CA GLU A 67 0.28 -2.38 -8.03
C GLU A 67 -0.20 -0.94 -8.10
N CYS A 68 0.75 -0.03 -8.25
CA CYS A 68 0.59 1.42 -8.28
C CYS A 68 1.06 2.05 -9.58
N SER A 69 1.89 1.32 -10.33
CA SER A 69 2.22 1.72 -11.68
C SER A 69 0.91 1.77 -12.45
N PRO A 70 0.47 2.94 -12.95
CA PRO A 70 -0.22 2.87 -14.21
C PRO A 70 0.79 2.18 -15.13
N VAL A 71 0.40 1.18 -15.90
CA VAL A 71 1.14 0.95 -17.14
C VAL A 71 0.86 2.19 -17.99
N ALA A 72 1.54 3.29 -17.69
CA ALA A 72 1.70 4.38 -18.62
C ALA A 72 2.56 3.79 -19.75
N PRO A 73 2.11 3.86 -21.01
CA PRO A 73 2.96 3.53 -22.13
C PRO A 73 4.29 4.28 -21.99
N ARG A 74 5.42 3.64 -22.34
CA ARG A 74 6.78 4.23 -22.21
C ARG A 74 7.00 5.48 -23.10
N ASP A 75 5.95 5.96 -23.74
CA ASP A 75 5.85 7.01 -24.74
C ASP A 75 4.98 8.20 -24.28
N GLY A 76 4.51 8.22 -23.03
CA GLY A 76 3.92 9.43 -22.43
C GLY A 76 2.52 9.79 -22.95
N THR A 77 1.77 8.83 -23.47
CA THR A 77 0.38 9.02 -23.89
C THR A 77 -0.59 8.88 -22.69
N PRO A 78 -1.52 9.84 -22.48
CA PRO A 78 -2.62 9.68 -21.53
C PRO A 78 -3.65 8.67 -22.07
N LEU A 79 -4.39 8.01 -21.16
CA LEU A 79 -5.58 7.21 -21.49
C LEU A 79 -6.71 8.10 -22.01
#